data_AF-A0A3D3H8W3-F1
#
_entry.id   AF-A0A3D3H8W3-F1
#
_cell.length_a   1.000
_cell.length_b   1.000
_cell.length_c   1.000
_cell.angle_alpha   90.00
_cell.angle_beta   90.00
_cell.angle_gamma   90.00
#
_symmetry.space_group_name_H-M   'P 1'
#
loop_
_entity.id
_entity.type
_entity.pdbx_description
1 polymer ?
#
loop_
_entity_poly.entity_id
_entity_poly.type
_entity_poly.pdbx_seq_one_letter_code
_entity_poly.pdbx_strand_id
1 'polypeptide(L)'
;RLAEEFPDIRWLLVGDDGQHDDAIYTAFASENPGHVAAVAIRRLSPAEAVLAGGRTAVNDHSAAEVPWVTASDGAGLLDRLQDAGVSPA
;
A
#
# COMPACT_ATOMS: atom_id res chain seq x y z
N ARG A 1 10.47 -0.42 -14.55
CA ARG A 1 11.81 -0.89 -14.10
C ARG A 1 11.74 -2.11 -13.17
N LEU A 2 11.22 -2.04 -11.93
CA LEU A 2 11.20 -3.22 -11.04
C LEU A 2 10.40 -4.41 -11.61
N ALA A 3 9.16 -4.16 -12.07
CA ALA A 3 8.32 -5.17 -12.71
C ALA A 3 8.94 -5.80 -13.96
N GLU A 4 9.72 -5.01 -14.71
CA GLU A 4 10.42 -5.47 -15.91
C GLU A 4 11.67 -6.29 -15.57
N GLU A 5 12.40 -5.91 -14.52
CA GLU A 5 13.62 -6.60 -14.07
C GLU A 5 13.31 -7.93 -13.35
N PHE A 6 12.13 -8.04 -12.72
CA PHE A 6 11.69 -9.21 -11.96
C PHE A 6 10.25 -9.61 -12.29
N PRO A 7 10.01 -10.15 -13.49
CA PRO A 7 8.64 -10.42 -13.96
C PRO A 7 7.91 -11.50 -13.16
N ASP A 8 8.64 -12.41 -12.51
CA ASP A 8 8.05 -13.52 -11.75
C ASP A 8 7.75 -13.17 -10.28
N ILE A 9 8.09 -11.95 -9.85
CA ILE A 9 7.85 -11.50 -8.47
C ILE A 9 6.52 -10.74 -8.42
N ARG A 10 5.72 -11.04 -7.39
CA ARG A 10 4.61 -10.19 -6.96
C ARG A 10 4.95 -9.54 -5.63
N TRP A 11 4.84 -8.21 -5.57
CA TRP A 11 5.19 -7.43 -4.40
C TRP A 11 3.98 -7.20 -3.49
N LEU A 12 4.21 -7.31 -2.19
CA LEU A 12 3.37 -6.68 -1.17
C LEU A 12 3.96 -5.29 -0.88
N LEU A 13 3.26 -4.24 -1.25
CA LEU A 13 3.70 -2.85 -1.02
C LEU A 13 3.25 -2.39 0.36
N VAL A 14 4.18 -1.94 1.20
CA VAL A 14 3.89 -1.53 2.58
C VAL A 14 4.49 -0.16 2.83
N GLY A 15 3.65 0.80 3.24
CA GLY A 15 4.04 2.21 3.45
C GLY A 15 3.12 2.94 4.43
N ASP A 16 3.16 4.26 4.45
CA ASP A 16 2.31 5.12 5.30
C ASP A 16 1.75 6.37 4.58
N ASP A 17 0.74 7.00 5.18
CA ASP A 17 0.03 8.15 4.61
C ASP A 17 0.63 9.52 4.95
N GLY A 18 1.82 9.55 5.58
CA GLY A 18 2.58 10.76 5.87
C GLY A 18 3.49 11.22 4.74
N GLN A 19 3.71 10.35 3.74
CA GLN A 19 4.54 10.62 2.57
C GLN A 19 3.82 10.22 1.28
N HIS A 20 4.55 10.21 0.17
CA HIS A 20 4.01 9.93 -1.15
C HIS A 20 3.73 8.44 -1.44
N ASP A 21 3.85 7.55 -0.45
CA ASP A 21 3.68 6.09 -0.64
C ASP A 21 2.33 5.76 -1.27
N ASP A 22 1.27 6.38 -0.79
CA ASP A 22 -0.08 6.21 -1.28
C ASP A 22 -0.22 6.52 -2.79
N ALA A 23 0.31 7.66 -3.25
CA ALA A 23 0.28 8.05 -4.66
C ALA A 23 1.22 7.19 -5.51
N ILE A 24 2.43 6.91 -5.01
CA ILE A 24 3.44 6.09 -5.70
C ILE A 24 2.92 4.67 -5.90
N TYR A 25 2.31 4.08 -4.87
CA TYR A 25 1.79 2.72 -4.94
C TYR A 25 0.52 2.64 -5.78
N THR A 26 -0.34 3.65 -5.74
CA THR A 26 -1.50 3.73 -6.66
C THR A 26 -1.03 3.70 -8.11
N ALA A 27 -0.05 4.53 -8.48
CA ALA A 27 0.50 4.56 -9.84
C ALA A 27 1.14 3.22 -10.22
N PHE A 28 2.02 2.70 -9.36
CA PHE A 28 2.73 1.44 -9.65
C PHE A 28 1.77 0.25 -9.79
N ALA A 29 0.78 0.13 -8.91
CA ALA A 29 -0.21 -0.95 -8.97
C ALA A 29 -1.15 -0.81 -10.18
N SER A 30 -1.54 0.42 -10.55
CA SER A 30 -2.35 0.66 -11.76
C SER A 30 -1.58 0.32 -13.04
N GLU A 31 -0.28 0.61 -13.07
CA GLU A 31 0.59 0.31 -14.22
C GLU A 31 0.98 -1.19 -14.30
N ASN A 32 1.05 -1.88 -13.17
CA ASN A 32 1.58 -3.25 -13.06
C ASN A 32 0.71 -4.17 -12.18
N PRO A 33 -0.61 -4.29 -12.40
CA PRO A 33 -1.52 -4.98 -11.48
C PRO A 33 -1.16 -6.47 -11.30
N GLY A 34 -0.65 -7.13 -12.35
CA GLY A 34 -0.19 -8.52 -12.29
C GLY A 34 1.03 -8.75 -11.40
N HIS A 35 1.76 -7.70 -11.05
CA HIS A 35 2.97 -7.76 -10.23
C HIS A 35 2.77 -7.27 -8.79
N VAL A 36 1.54 -6.91 -8.40
CA VAL A 36 1.24 -6.48 -7.03
C VAL A 36 0.28 -7.48 -6.39
N ALA A 37 0.70 -8.04 -5.26
CA ALA A 37 -0.14 -8.96 -4.48
C ALA A 37 -1.17 -8.18 -3.66
N ALA A 38 -0.76 -7.06 -3.05
CA ALA A 38 -1.60 -6.11 -2.34
C ALA A 38 -0.81 -4.83 -2.00
N VAL A 39 -1.54 -3.82 -1.55
CA VAL A 39 -0.99 -2.59 -0.95
C VAL A 39 -1.52 -2.45 0.48
N ALA A 40 -0.62 -2.14 1.41
CA ALA A 40 -0.91 -1.93 2.82
C ALA A 40 -0.37 -0.57 3.28
N ILE A 41 -1.26 0.38 3.59
CA ILE A 41 -0.88 1.73 4.03
C ILE A 41 -1.21 1.91 5.51
N ARG A 42 -0.18 2.21 6.31
CA ARG A 42 -0.37 2.63 7.70
C ARG A 42 -0.88 4.07 7.73
N ARG A 43 -2.03 4.27 8.37
CA ARG A 43 -2.57 5.59 8.66
C ARG A 43 -1.88 6.14 9.91
N LEU A 44 -1.04 7.14 9.72
CA LEU A 44 -0.40 7.88 10.79
C LEU A 44 -1.45 8.55 11.69
N SER A 45 -1.18 8.62 12.98
CA SER A 45 -1.93 9.51 13.88
C SER A 45 -1.71 10.98 13.50
N PRO A 46 -2.56 11.91 13.95
CA PRO A 46 -2.36 13.34 13.67
C PRO A 46 -0.99 13.86 14.12
N ALA A 47 -0.47 13.38 15.26
CA ALA A 47 0.84 13.78 15.77
C ALA A 47 1.97 13.25 14.87
N GLU A 48 1.91 11.98 14.47
CA GLU A 48 2.88 11.41 13.53
C GLU A 48 2.85 12.11 12.18
N ALA A 49 1.66 12.42 11.64
CA ALA A 49 1.52 13.13 10.38
C ALA A 49 2.16 14.52 10.43
N VAL A 50 2.00 15.26 11.52
CA VAL A 50 2.68 16.56 11.70
C VAL A 50 4.20 16.40 11.66
N LEU A 51 4.74 15.37 12.32
CA LEU A 51 6.17 15.07 12.30
C LEU A 51 6.66 14.60 10.91
N ALA A 52 5.79 13.96 10.13
CA ALA A 52 6.04 13.53 8.76
C ALA A 52 5.83 14.65 7.72
N GLY A 53 5.44 15.86 8.12
CA GLY A 53 5.24 16.99 7.18
C GLY A 53 3.83 17.08 6.56
N GLY A 54 2.86 16.36 7.11
CA GLY A 54 1.44 16.41 6.71
C GLY A 54 0.87 15.03 6.39
N ARG A 55 -0.37 15.00 5.89
CA ARG A 55 -0.96 13.82 5.26
C ARG A 55 -1.20 14.08 3.79
N THR A 56 -0.94 13.06 2.98
CA THR A 56 -1.06 13.11 1.52
C THR A 56 -2.00 12.05 0.95
N ALA A 57 -2.77 11.36 1.81
CA ALA A 57 -3.64 10.25 1.44
C ALA A 57 -4.56 10.56 0.23
N VAL A 58 -4.44 9.75 -0.82
CA VAL A 58 -5.47 9.59 -1.85
C VAL A 58 -6.49 8.60 -1.29
N ASN A 59 -7.79 8.82 -1.51
CA ASN A 59 -8.83 7.92 -0.99
C ASN A 59 -9.44 7.03 -2.08
N ASP A 60 -9.02 7.22 -3.33
CA ASP A 60 -9.48 6.46 -4.48
C ASP A 60 -8.31 5.69 -5.09
N HIS A 61 -8.34 4.37 -4.90
CA HIS A 61 -7.38 3.43 -5.47
C HIS A 61 -8.10 2.41 -6.37
N SER A 62 -9.30 2.72 -6.83
CA SER A 62 -10.08 1.82 -7.68
C SER A 62 -9.32 1.41 -8.95
N ALA A 63 -8.45 2.29 -9.46
CA ALA A 63 -7.57 2.02 -10.60
C ALA A 63 -6.49 0.96 -10.35
N ALA A 64 -6.13 0.69 -9.09
CA ALA A 64 -5.07 -0.26 -8.77
C ALA A 64 -5.50 -1.73 -8.94
N GLU A 65 -6.80 -2.04 -8.99
CA GLU A 65 -7.40 -3.39 -9.15
C GLU A 65 -6.83 -4.51 -8.25
N VAL A 66 -6.05 -4.16 -7.22
CA VAL A 66 -5.45 -5.07 -6.24
C VAL A 66 -5.98 -4.80 -4.84
N PRO A 67 -5.91 -5.78 -3.91
CA PRO A 67 -6.31 -5.55 -2.53
C PRO A 67 -5.55 -4.36 -1.93
N TRP A 68 -6.29 -3.39 -1.42
CA TRP A 68 -5.76 -2.21 -0.75
C TRP A 68 -6.31 -2.13 0.66
N VAL A 69 -5.43 -2.16 1.65
CA VAL A 69 -5.82 -2.15 3.07
C VAL A 69 -5.14 -1.01 3.82
N THR A 70 -5.83 -0.50 4.84
CA THR A 70 -5.31 0.56 5.69
C THR A 70 -5.56 0.27 7.16
N ALA A 71 -4.60 0.58 8.03
CA ALA A 71 -4.71 0.39 9.49
C ALA A 71 -3.82 1.38 10.25
N SER A 72 -4.02 1.54 11.55
CA SER A 72 -3.17 2.37 12.41
C SER A 72 -1.78 1.78 12.68
N ASP A 73 -1.64 0.47 12.55
CA ASP A 73 -0.46 -0.30 12.97
C ASP A 73 -0.33 -1.59 12.17
N GLY A 74 0.81 -2.28 12.33
CA GLY A 74 1.12 -3.49 11.59
C GLY A 74 0.20 -4.68 11.91
N ALA A 75 -0.31 -4.80 13.13
CA ALA A 75 -1.24 -5.87 13.48
C ALA A 75 -2.55 -5.71 12.73
N GLY A 76 -3.11 -4.49 12.73
CA GLY A 76 -4.31 -4.19 11.97
C GLY A 76 -4.12 -4.25 10.44
N LEU A 77 -2.89 -4.06 9.93
CA LEU A 77 -2.58 -4.32 8.52
C LEU A 77 -2.59 -5.81 8.23
N LEU A 78 -1.98 -6.63 9.09
CA LEU A 78 -1.96 -8.09 8.94
C LEU A 78 -3.38 -8.67 8.93
N ASP A 79 -4.20 -8.29 9.90
CA ASP A 79 -5.59 -8.76 10.00
C ASP A 79 -6.36 -8.45 8.71
N ARG A 80 -6.24 -7.22 8.19
CA ARG A 80 -6.92 -6.83 6.95
C ARG A 80 -6.36 -7.49 5.70
N LEU A 81 -5.05 -7.72 5.63
CA LEU A 81 -4.45 -8.48 4.53
C LEU A 81 -5.02 -9.91 4.51
N GLN A 82 -5.10 -10.55 5.68
CA GLN A 82 -5.68 -11.89 5.81
C GLN A 82 -7.15 -11.93 5.42
N ASP A 83 -7.96 -10.94 5.84
CA ASP A 83 -9.37 -10.79 5.43
C ASP A 83 -9.51 -10.64 3.91
N ALA A 84 -8.54 -9.98 3.26
CA ALA A 84 -8.46 -9.85 1.80
C ALA A 84 -7.89 -11.09 1.08
N GLY A 85 -7.59 -12.16 1.80
CA GLY A 85 -7.02 -13.40 1.26
C GLY A 85 -5.51 -13.34 0.99
N VAL A 86 -4.81 -12.35 1.53
CA VAL A 86 -3.37 -12.12 1.36
C VAL A 86 -2.65 -12.48 2.67
N SER A 87 -1.91 -13.59 2.67
CA SER A 87 -1.06 -13.97 3.80
C SER A 87 0.40 -13.72 3.45
N PRO A 88 1.13 -12.88 4.20
CA PRO A 88 2.58 -12.80 4.07
C PRO A 88 3.17 -14.19 4.39
N ALA A 89 4.10 -14.65 3.56
CA ALA A 89 4.78 -15.94 3.74
C ALA A 89 5.73 -15.92 4.94
#